data_AF-C9RGP5-F1
#
_entry.id   AF-C9RGP5-F1
#
_cell.length_a   1.000
_cell.length_b   1.000
_cell.length_c   1.000
_cell.angle_alpha   90.00
_cell.angle_beta   90.00
_cell.angle_gamma   90.00
#
_symmetry.space_group_name_H-M   'P 1'
#
loop_
_entity.id
_entity.type
_entity.pdbx_description
1 polymer ?
#
loop_
_entity_poly.entity_id
_entity_poly.type
_entity_poly.pdbx_seq_one_letter_code
_entity_poly.pdbx_strand_id
1 'polypeptide(L)'
;MNKNQQKIHYIINLLTEGDRKKWVKQQVLFALIYYFIKLNVFREYDYAPTPFVWEDEIKFINISYEAVNDLNELLDNNYLHEILLSVRGLNDFIVGYSIGKSIPYNFDEEDKLIIDKTLLEDGKLKEIEIVKDGIVIKSRDEELKIEITKIDKIPYKSKSYIMKVSLWDSNI
;
A
#
# COMPACT_ATOMS: atom_id res chain seq x y z
N MET A 1 -16.47 -1.18 -11.52
CA MET A 1 -15.18 -0.78 -10.93
C MET A 1 -15.45 0.24 -9.84
N ASN A 2 -15.07 -0.09 -8.61
CA ASN A 2 -15.28 0.75 -7.43
C ASN A 2 -14.41 2.03 -7.50
N LYS A 3 -14.78 3.08 -6.75
CA LYS A 3 -13.99 4.31 -6.61
C LYS A 3 -12.57 4.02 -6.12
N ASN A 4 -12.39 3.11 -5.16
CA ASN A 4 -11.05 2.78 -4.65
C ASN A 4 -10.18 2.06 -5.70
N GLN A 5 -10.77 1.16 -6.49
CA GLN A 5 -10.11 0.55 -7.66
C GLN A 5 -9.67 1.61 -8.68
N GLN A 6 -10.52 2.61 -8.94
CA GLN A 6 -10.15 3.73 -9.82
C GLN A 6 -8.99 4.56 -9.25
N LYS A 7 -8.94 4.77 -7.93
CA LYS A 7 -7.84 5.49 -7.27
C LYS A 7 -6.52 4.71 -7.37
N ILE A 8 -6.52 3.39 -7.13
CA ILE A 8 -5.33 2.54 -7.29
C ILE A 8 -4.83 2.61 -8.73
N HIS A 9 -5.74 2.44 -9.70
CA HIS A 9 -5.40 2.53 -11.13
C HIS A 9 -4.85 3.93 -11.48
N TYR A 10 -5.45 5.00 -10.96
CA TYR A 10 -5.00 6.38 -11.15
C TYR A 10 -3.59 6.62 -10.61
N ILE A 11 -3.29 6.13 -9.41
CA ILE A 11 -1.95 6.24 -8.81
C ILE A 11 -0.92 5.55 -9.71
N ILE A 12 -1.19 4.31 -10.15
CA ILE A 12 -0.28 3.60 -11.05
C ILE A 12 -0.13 4.35 -12.38
N ASN A 13 -1.23 4.85 -12.94
CA ASN A 13 -1.21 5.64 -14.17
C ASN A 13 -0.34 6.90 -14.06
N LEU A 14 -0.38 7.59 -12.91
CA LEU A 14 0.48 8.74 -12.66
C LEU A 14 1.96 8.32 -12.57
N LEU A 15 2.25 7.28 -11.80
CA LEU A 15 3.61 6.77 -11.60
C LEU A 15 4.24 6.21 -12.89
N THR A 16 3.42 5.67 -13.80
CA THR A 16 3.87 5.18 -15.12
C THR A 16 3.73 6.22 -16.21
N GLU A 17 3.27 7.45 -15.92
CA GLU A 17 2.92 8.48 -16.92
C GLU A 17 1.99 7.95 -18.04
N GLY A 18 1.15 6.96 -17.73
CA GLY A 18 0.29 6.27 -18.69
C GLY A 18 1.03 5.36 -19.70
N ASP A 19 2.35 5.19 -19.57
CA ASP A 19 3.14 4.31 -20.42
C ASP A 19 3.10 2.86 -19.91
N ARG A 20 2.73 1.92 -20.79
CA ARG A 20 2.72 0.48 -20.51
C ARG A 20 4.10 -0.13 -20.34
N LYS A 21 5.16 0.58 -20.77
CA LYS A 21 6.55 0.13 -20.62
C LYS A 21 7.17 0.55 -19.30
N LYS A 22 6.55 1.49 -18.58
CA LYS A 22 6.96 1.92 -17.25
C LYS A 22 6.28 1.05 -16.21
N TRP A 23 7.02 0.71 -15.15
CA TRP A 23 6.59 -0.21 -14.11
C TRP A 23 6.81 0.41 -12.73
N VAL A 24 5.85 0.20 -11.84
CA VAL A 24 5.89 0.61 -10.44
C VAL A 24 6.22 -0.59 -9.57
N LYS A 25 7.26 -0.49 -8.75
CA LYS A 25 7.59 -1.54 -7.78
C LYS A 25 6.47 -1.71 -6.75
N GLN A 26 6.15 -2.94 -6.39
CA GLN A 26 5.13 -3.26 -5.38
C GLN A 26 5.35 -2.55 -4.05
N GLN A 27 6.61 -2.42 -3.61
CA GLN A 27 6.98 -1.70 -2.38
C GLN A 27 6.49 -0.25 -2.39
N VAL A 28 6.66 0.44 -3.52
CA VAL A 28 6.25 1.84 -3.69
C VAL A 28 4.73 1.94 -3.65
N LEU A 29 4.04 1.06 -4.37
CA LEU A 29 2.58 1.06 -4.41
C LEU A 29 1.98 0.84 -3.02
N PHE A 30 2.48 -0.15 -2.26
CA PHE A 30 1.98 -0.45 -0.92
C PHE A 30 2.23 0.70 0.06
N ALA A 31 3.41 1.34 -0.01
CA ALA A 31 3.70 2.50 0.84
C ALA A 31 2.81 3.69 0.52
N LEU A 32 2.52 3.96 -0.75
CA LEU A 32 1.59 5.02 -1.16
C LEU A 32 0.16 4.73 -0.71
N ILE A 33 -0.33 3.50 -0.89
CA ILE A 33 -1.66 3.10 -0.42
C ILE A 33 -1.77 3.32 1.09
N TYR A 34 -0.80 2.85 1.87
CA TYR A 34 -0.76 3.08 3.31
C TYR A 34 -0.81 4.57 3.68
N TYR A 35 -0.02 5.40 3.00
CA TYR A 35 -0.02 6.84 3.22
C TYR A 35 -1.37 7.48 2.89
N PHE A 36 -1.99 7.09 1.77
CA PHE A 36 -3.29 7.61 1.36
C PHE A 36 -4.44 7.11 2.24
N ILE A 37 -4.33 5.93 2.87
CA ILE A 37 -5.24 5.51 3.94
C ILE A 37 -5.13 6.48 5.12
N LYS A 38 -3.91 6.80 5.58
CA LYS A 38 -3.69 7.77 6.67
C LYS A 38 -4.20 9.18 6.36
N LEU A 39 -4.26 9.56 5.08
CA LEU A 39 -4.85 10.83 4.63
C LEU A 39 -6.37 10.78 4.39
N ASN A 40 -7.04 9.67 4.70
CA ASN A 40 -8.47 9.45 4.44
C ASN A 40 -8.88 9.51 2.95
N VAL A 41 -7.94 9.27 2.03
CA VAL A 41 -8.24 9.10 0.60
C VAL A 41 -8.90 7.74 0.36
N PHE A 42 -8.47 6.70 1.07
CA PHE A 42 -9.08 5.37 1.04
C PHE A 42 -9.89 5.13 2.33
N ARG A 43 -11.06 5.76 2.43
CA ARG A 43 -11.89 5.79 3.66
C ARG A 43 -12.39 4.42 4.14
N GLU A 44 -12.45 3.44 3.26
CA GLU A 44 -12.99 2.09 3.54
C GLU A 44 -11.88 1.06 3.77
N TYR A 45 -10.62 1.45 3.62
CA TYR A 45 -9.50 0.53 3.75
C TYR A 45 -8.93 0.61 5.16
N ASP A 46 -8.74 -0.57 5.75
CA ASP A 46 -7.93 -0.74 6.95
C ASP A 46 -6.56 -1.29 6.56
N TYR A 47 -5.60 -1.26 7.49
CA TYR A 47 -4.30 -1.87 7.30
C TYR A 47 -3.89 -2.70 8.51
N ALA A 48 -3.10 -3.74 8.26
CA ALA A 48 -2.53 -4.58 9.30
C ALA A 48 -1.02 -4.81 9.04
N PRO A 49 -0.21 -4.98 10.10
CA PRO A 49 1.17 -5.39 9.97
C PRO A 49 1.28 -6.82 9.42
N THR A 50 1.95 -6.98 8.28
CA THR A 50 2.11 -8.25 7.58
C THR A 50 3.60 -8.48 7.27
N PRO A 51 4.14 -9.70 7.47
CA PRO A 51 5.52 -10.00 7.09
C PRO A 51 5.69 -9.87 5.58
N PHE A 52 6.72 -9.13 5.16
CA PHE A 52 7.03 -8.84 3.76
C PHE A 52 8.54 -8.73 3.57
N VAL A 53 9.03 -9.13 2.40
CA VAL A 53 10.45 -8.99 2.04
C VAL A 53 10.69 -7.55 1.57
N TRP A 54 11.29 -6.73 2.43
CA TRP A 54 11.62 -5.35 2.14
C TRP A 54 13.12 -5.21 1.90
N GLU A 55 13.48 -4.88 0.66
CA GLU A 55 14.85 -5.03 0.15
C GLU A 55 15.32 -6.49 0.33
N ASP A 56 16.25 -6.75 1.24
CA ASP A 56 16.82 -8.08 1.47
C ASP A 56 16.45 -8.66 2.86
N GLU A 57 15.54 -8.01 3.59
CA GLU A 57 15.15 -8.39 4.96
C GLU A 57 13.64 -8.64 5.08
N ILE A 58 13.25 -9.66 5.86
CA ILE A 58 11.84 -9.85 6.24
C ILE A 58 11.50 -8.80 7.31
N LYS A 59 10.56 -7.91 6.99
CA LYS A 59 10.02 -6.89 7.89
C LYS A 59 8.51 -6.95 7.94
N PHE A 60 7.94 -6.49 9.04
CA PHE A 60 6.50 -6.23 9.09
C PHE A 60 6.24 -4.86 8.45
N ILE A 61 5.34 -4.82 7.47
CA ILE A 61 4.87 -3.59 6.85
C ILE A 61 3.35 -3.50 6.95
N ASN A 62 2.83 -2.29 7.03
CA ASN A 62 1.39 -2.06 7.05
C ASN A 62 0.81 -2.22 5.63
N ILE A 63 0.00 -3.26 5.41
CA ILE A 63 -0.68 -3.52 4.14
C ILE A 63 -2.20 -3.55 4.38
N SER A 64 -2.96 -3.02 3.41
CA SER A 64 -4.42 -3.18 3.35
C SER A 64 -4.79 -4.41 2.51
N TYR A 65 -5.56 -5.33 3.09
CA TYR A 65 -6.02 -6.51 2.37
C TYR A 65 -7.13 -6.16 1.37
N GLU A 66 -7.95 -5.16 1.67
CA GLU A 66 -8.94 -4.60 0.75
C GLU A 66 -8.25 -4.03 -0.50
N ALA A 67 -7.15 -3.29 -0.30
CA ALA A 67 -6.37 -2.75 -1.41
C ALA A 67 -5.72 -3.87 -2.27
N VAL A 68 -5.23 -4.94 -1.64
CA VAL A 68 -4.68 -6.10 -2.36
C VAL A 68 -5.77 -6.83 -3.14
N ASN A 69 -6.96 -7.00 -2.57
CA ASN A 69 -8.09 -7.59 -3.28
C ASN A 69 -8.50 -6.75 -4.49
N ASP A 70 -8.64 -5.44 -4.31
CA ASP A 70 -8.96 -4.52 -5.40
C ASP A 70 -7.86 -4.47 -6.47
N LEU A 71 -6.58 -4.59 -6.08
CA LEU A 71 -5.46 -4.71 -7.01
C LEU A 71 -5.54 -6.00 -7.84
N ASN A 72 -5.86 -7.14 -7.22
CA ASN A 72 -6.02 -8.42 -7.90
C ASN A 72 -7.20 -8.37 -8.89
N GLU A 73 -8.33 -7.79 -8.50
CA GLU A 73 -9.47 -7.60 -9.41
C GLU A 73 -9.09 -6.75 -10.64
N LEU A 74 -8.27 -5.71 -10.46
CA LEU A 74 -7.77 -4.90 -11.58
C LEU A 74 -6.85 -5.70 -12.52
N LEU A 75 -6.02 -6.60 -11.98
CA LEU A 75 -5.16 -7.49 -12.77
C LEU A 75 -5.98 -8.51 -13.55
N ASP A 76 -6.92 -9.21 -12.88
CA ASP A 76 -7.78 -10.23 -13.50
C ASP A 76 -8.59 -9.68 -14.67
N ASN A 77 -9.01 -8.40 -14.56
CA ASN A 77 -9.80 -7.73 -15.60
C ASN A 77 -8.95 -7.00 -16.66
N ASN A 78 -7.61 -7.12 -16.60
CA ASN A 78 -6.62 -6.50 -17.49
C ASN A 78 -6.64 -4.95 -17.46
N TYR A 79 -7.04 -4.34 -16.35
CA TYR A 79 -6.87 -2.91 -16.13
C TYR A 79 -5.43 -2.56 -15.76
N LEU A 80 -4.73 -3.51 -15.16
CA LEU A 80 -3.30 -3.46 -14.84
C LEU A 80 -2.59 -4.68 -15.40
N HIS A 81 -1.27 -4.61 -15.49
CA HIS A 81 -0.40 -5.74 -15.75
C HIS A 81 0.60 -5.90 -14.61
N GLU A 82 0.93 -7.15 -14.29
CA GLU A 82 1.97 -7.49 -13.32
C GLU A 82 3.16 -8.12 -14.06
N ILE A 83 4.37 -7.79 -13.61
CA ILE A 83 5.59 -8.46 -14.02
C ILE A 83 6.32 -9.00 -12.80
N LEU A 84 6.81 -10.24 -12.92
CA LEU A 84 7.69 -10.87 -11.95
C LEU A 84 9.10 -10.92 -12.54
N LEU A 85 10.03 -10.17 -11.95
CA LEU A 85 11.42 -10.12 -12.39
C LEU A 85 12.30 -10.86 -11.39
N SER A 86 12.91 -11.96 -11.83
CA SER A 86 13.97 -12.60 -11.06
C SER A 86 15.22 -11.73 -11.09
N VAL A 87 15.81 -11.49 -9.92
CA VAL A 87 17.08 -10.77 -9.82
C VAL A 87 18.21 -11.78 -9.86
N ARG A 88 19.04 -11.73 -10.91
CA ARG A 88 20.14 -12.68 -11.08
C ARG A 88 21.08 -12.64 -9.88
N GLY A 89 21.19 -13.76 -9.16
CA GLY A 89 22.10 -13.91 -8.01
C GLY A 89 21.45 -13.68 -6.65
N LEU A 90 20.19 -13.25 -6.60
CA LEU A 90 19.36 -13.24 -5.40
C LEU A 90 18.25 -14.27 -5.62
N ASN A 91 17.88 -15.03 -4.59
CA ASN A 91 16.72 -15.94 -4.65
C ASN A 91 15.38 -15.17 -4.52
N ASP A 92 15.40 -13.89 -4.88
CA ASP A 92 14.31 -12.95 -4.70
C ASP A 92 13.77 -12.48 -6.05
N PHE A 93 12.49 -12.12 -6.04
CA PHE A 93 11.78 -11.59 -7.18
C PHE A 93 11.25 -10.19 -6.89
N ILE A 94 11.29 -9.33 -7.89
CA ILE A 94 10.69 -8.01 -7.84
C ILE A 94 9.35 -8.08 -8.57
N VAL A 95 8.29 -7.68 -7.87
CA VAL A 95 6.95 -7.50 -8.46
C VAL A 95 6.82 -6.05 -8.92
N GLY A 96 6.40 -5.88 -10.18
CA GLY A 96 6.12 -4.57 -10.75
C GLY A 96 4.72 -4.50 -11.38
N TYR A 97 4.09 -3.33 -11.31
CA TYR A 97 2.77 -3.07 -11.90
C TYR A 97 2.85 -2.02 -13.00
N SER A 98 2.12 -2.22 -14.09
CA SER A 98 1.97 -1.23 -15.16
C SER A 98 0.52 -1.09 -15.59
N ILE A 99 0.24 -0.04 -16.38
CA ILE A 99 -1.11 0.26 -16.84
C ILE A 99 -1.54 -0.71 -17.96
N GLY A 100 -2.78 -1.21 -17.88
CA GLY A 100 -3.40 -2.05 -18.91
C GLY A 100 -4.41 -1.26 -19.75
N LYS A 101 -5.69 -1.57 -19.58
CA LYS A 101 -6.81 -0.82 -20.14
C LYS A 101 -6.94 0.56 -19.49
N SER A 102 -7.09 1.60 -20.31
CA SER A 102 -7.41 2.95 -19.84
C SER A 102 -8.86 3.03 -19.41
N ILE A 103 -9.13 3.83 -18.38
CA ILE A 103 -10.45 3.99 -17.76
C ILE A 103 -10.74 5.49 -17.60
N PRO A 104 -12.02 5.90 -17.67
CA PRO A 104 -12.42 7.21 -17.18
C PRO A 104 -12.38 7.21 -15.66
N TYR A 105 -11.71 8.19 -15.07
CA TYR A 105 -11.66 8.38 -13.61
C TYR A 105 -12.86 9.21 -13.16
N ASN A 106 -13.69 8.64 -12.29
CA ASN A 106 -14.88 9.28 -11.72
C ASN A 106 -14.93 9.03 -10.20
N PHE A 107 -13.99 9.63 -9.48
CA PHE A 107 -13.92 9.67 -8.03
C PHE A 107 -13.76 11.12 -7.54
N ASP A 108 -13.87 11.32 -6.23
CA ASP A 108 -13.96 12.65 -5.61
C ASP A 108 -12.77 13.55 -6.00
N GLU A 109 -13.03 14.78 -6.44
CA GLU A 109 -11.99 15.71 -6.92
C GLU A 109 -10.99 16.10 -5.82
N GLU A 110 -11.44 16.16 -4.57
CA GLU A 110 -10.59 16.41 -3.40
C GLU A 110 -9.51 15.32 -3.26
N ASP A 111 -9.91 14.05 -3.40
CA ASP A 111 -8.98 12.92 -3.34
C ASP A 111 -7.97 12.97 -4.48
N LYS A 112 -8.43 13.38 -5.67
CA LYS A 112 -7.56 13.56 -6.84
C LYS A 112 -6.51 14.64 -6.59
N LEU A 113 -6.91 15.78 -6.04
CA LEU A 113 -6.00 16.87 -5.69
C LEU A 113 -4.95 16.45 -4.65
N ILE A 114 -5.34 15.64 -3.66
CA ILE A 114 -4.40 15.11 -2.65
C ILE A 114 -3.37 14.18 -3.31
N ILE A 115 -3.82 13.27 -4.18
CA ILE A 115 -2.94 12.35 -4.91
C ILE A 115 -1.98 13.15 -5.82
N ASP A 116 -2.51 14.09 -6.60
CA ASP A 116 -1.74 14.91 -7.53
C ASP A 116 -0.69 15.75 -6.78
N LYS A 117 -1.06 16.43 -5.68
CA LYS A 117 -0.11 17.22 -4.87
C LYS A 117 0.99 16.37 -4.24
N THR A 118 0.67 15.12 -3.89
CA THR A 118 1.63 14.19 -3.28
C THR A 118 2.66 13.72 -4.30
N LEU A 119 2.22 13.32 -5.49
CA LEU A 119 3.06 12.67 -6.50
C LEU A 119 3.64 13.61 -7.56
N LEU A 120 3.01 14.76 -7.80
CA LEU A 120 3.39 15.70 -8.84
C LEU A 120 3.91 17.02 -8.25
N GLU A 121 4.87 17.60 -8.94
CA GLU A 121 5.39 18.95 -8.72
C GLU A 121 5.56 19.62 -10.08
N ASP A 122 4.89 20.76 -10.30
CA ASP A 122 4.82 21.44 -11.60
C ASP A 122 4.43 20.53 -12.78
N GLY A 123 3.57 19.53 -12.53
CA GLY A 123 3.13 18.56 -13.53
C GLY A 123 4.17 17.47 -13.87
N LYS A 124 5.30 17.42 -13.15
CA LYS A 124 6.29 16.33 -13.26
C LYS A 124 6.20 15.41 -12.05
N LEU A 125 6.47 14.13 -12.27
CA LEU A 125 6.52 13.14 -11.19
C LEU A 125 7.70 13.43 -10.26
N LYS A 126 7.45 13.45 -8.96
CA LYS A 126 8.50 13.53 -7.93
C LYS A 126 9.34 12.26 -7.93
N GLU A 127 10.62 12.39 -7.59
CA GLU A 127 11.50 11.25 -7.44
C GLU A 127 11.12 10.46 -6.18
N ILE A 128 10.95 9.14 -6.33
CA ILE A 128 10.62 8.23 -5.24
C ILE A 128 11.78 7.27 -5.02
N GLU A 129 12.35 7.32 -3.83
CA GLU A 129 13.42 6.43 -3.40
C GLU A 129 12.90 5.44 -2.35
N ILE A 130 13.27 4.17 -2.52
CA ILE A 130 13.03 3.15 -1.50
C ILE A 130 14.15 3.26 -0.47
N VAL A 131 13.77 3.36 0.80
CA VAL A 131 14.68 3.40 1.95
C VAL A 131 14.39 2.23 2.89
N LYS A 132 15.26 2.00 3.87
CA LYS A 132 15.19 0.87 4.79
C LYS A 132 13.82 0.69 5.47
N ASP A 133 13.14 1.78 5.80
CA ASP A 133 11.89 1.78 6.59
C ASP A 133 10.63 2.19 5.79
N GLY A 134 10.76 2.35 4.47
CA GLY A 134 9.66 2.78 3.62
C GLY A 134 10.13 3.54 2.39
N ILE A 135 9.45 4.63 2.03
CA ILE A 135 9.80 5.42 0.84
C ILE A 135 10.00 6.90 1.18
N VAL A 136 10.84 7.57 0.41
CA VAL A 136 11.03 9.02 0.43
C VAL A 136 10.61 9.59 -0.92
N ILE A 137 9.72 10.58 -0.89
CA ILE A 137 9.32 11.34 -2.08
C ILE A 137 10.01 12.70 -1.99
N LYS A 138 10.94 12.96 -2.91
CA LYS A 138 11.68 14.23 -2.95
C LYS A 138 10.84 15.30 -3.63
N SER A 139 10.61 16.40 -2.93
CA SER A 139 10.08 17.66 -3.47
C SER A 139 11.20 18.72 -3.48
N ARG A 140 11.02 19.82 -4.21
CA ARG A 140 11.99 20.94 -4.20
C ARG A 140 12.15 21.58 -2.83
N ASP A 141 11.06 21.67 -2.07
CA ASP A 141 11.02 22.40 -0.80
C ASP A 141 11.14 21.50 0.42
N GLU A 142 10.58 20.28 0.38
CA GLU A 142 10.56 19.33 1.49
C GLU A 142 10.59 17.85 1.02
N GLU A 143 11.21 16.99 1.82
CA GLU A 143 11.17 15.54 1.61
C GLU A 143 10.00 14.91 2.38
N LEU A 144 9.11 14.20 1.69
CA LEU A 144 8.03 13.45 2.33
C LEU A 144 8.49 12.02 2.60
N LYS A 145 8.68 11.68 3.89
CA LYS A 145 9.04 10.33 4.33
C LYS A 145 7.80 9.53 4.74
N ILE A 146 7.60 8.37 4.11
CA ILE A 146 6.52 7.43 4.42
C ILE A 146 7.14 6.19 5.04
N GLU A 147 6.94 6.01 6.35
CA GLU A 147 7.46 4.87 7.13
C GLU A 147 6.44 3.73 7.19
N ILE A 148 6.41 2.86 6.17
CA ILE A 148 5.46 1.74 6.12
C ILE A 148 5.81 0.61 7.10
N THR A 149 7.09 0.48 7.50
CA THR A 149 7.56 -0.55 8.44
C THR A 149 7.24 -0.23 9.90
N LYS A 150 6.85 1.01 10.19
CA LYS A 150 6.54 1.44 11.55
C LYS A 150 5.18 0.93 11.97
N ILE A 151 5.19 -0.06 12.85
CA ILE A 151 3.98 -0.66 13.39
C ILE A 151 3.36 0.27 14.43
N ASP A 152 2.13 0.70 14.18
CA ASP A 152 1.36 1.46 15.16
C ASP A 152 0.96 0.52 16.32
N LYS A 153 1.32 0.92 17.54
CA LYS A 153 0.99 0.15 18.75
C LYS A 153 -0.43 0.49 19.19
N ILE A 154 -1.36 -0.45 19.04
CA ILE A 154 -2.70 -0.29 19.59
C ILE A 154 -2.66 -0.63 21.09
N PRO A 155 -2.99 0.31 22.00
CA PRO A 155 -3.03 0.02 23.42
C PRO A 155 -4.20 -0.92 23.71
N TYR A 156 -3.90 -2.19 24.01
CA TYR A 156 -4.92 -3.13 24.45
C TYR A 156 -5.07 -3.07 25.98
N LYS A 157 -6.31 -2.98 26.46
CA LYS A 157 -6.65 -3.21 27.87
C LYS A 157 -7.30 -4.58 27.96
N SER A 158 -6.56 -5.60 28.37
CA SER A 158 -7.17 -6.88 28.73
C SER A 158 -7.67 -6.82 30.17
N LYS A 159 -8.91 -7.24 30.40
CA LYS A 159 -9.34 -7.72 31.71
C LYS A 159 -9.07 -9.22 31.74
N SER A 160 -8.20 -9.66 32.63
CA SER A 160 -8.05 -11.09 32.92
C SER A 160 -9.36 -11.59 33.52
N TYR A 161 -10.17 -12.28 32.73
CA TYR A 161 -11.26 -13.10 33.27
C TYR A 161 -10.63 -14.35 33.86
N ILE A 162 -10.25 -14.30 35.14
CA ILE A 162 -10.04 -15.52 35.91
C ILE A 162 -11.42 -16.15 36.02
N MET A 163 -11.71 -17.18 35.22
CA MET A 163 -12.84 -18.05 35.50
C MET A 163 -12.63 -18.61 36.90
N LYS A 164 -13.51 -18.25 37.84
CA LYS A 164 -13.62 -18.94 39.12
C LYS A 164 -14.13 -20.35 38.82
N VAL A 165 -13.23 -21.25 38.45
CA VAL A 165 -13.54 -22.68 38.45
C VAL A 165 -13.58 -23.08 39.92
N SER A 166 -14.80 -23.14 40.45
CA SER A 166 -15.10 -23.76 41.73
C SER A 166 -14.94 -25.28 41.57
N LEU A 167 -13.71 -25.77 41.54
CA LEU A 167 -13.45 -27.14 41.98
C LEU A 167 -13.64 -27.10 43.49
N TRP A 168 -14.69 -27.73 44.01
CA TRP A 168 -14.93 -28.18 45.40
C TRP A 168 -16.44 -28.08 45.69
N ASP A 169 -17.18 -29.08 45.18
CA ASP A 169 -18.39 -29.60 45.84
C ASP A 169 -18.38 -31.12 45.61
N SER A 170 -17.42 -31.78 46.26
CA SER A 170 -17.44 -33.23 46.45
C SER A 170 -17.79 -33.48 47.91
N ASN A 171 -19.07 -33.29 48.26
CA ASN A 171 -19.61 -33.87 49.49
C ASN A 171 -19.68 -35.39 49.28
N ILE A 172 -18.66 -36.10 49.76
CA ILE A 172 -18.72 -37.52 50.11
C ILE A 172 -18.70 -37.58 51.64
#